data_AF-A0A1Y3S3M1-F1
#
_entry.id   AF-A0A1Y3S3M1-F1
#
_cell.length_a   1.000
_cell.length_b   1.000
_cell.length_c   1.000
_cell.angle_alpha   90.00
_cell.angle_beta   90.00
_cell.angle_gamma   90.00
#
_symmetry.space_group_name_H-M   'P 1'
#
loop_
_entity.id
_entity.type
_entity.pdbx_description
1 polymer ?
#
loop_
_entity_poly.entity_id
_entity_poly.type
_entity_poly.pdbx_seq_one_letter_code
_entity_poly.pdbx_strand_id
1 'polypeptide(L)'
;MAYTYNDFLKKATDNGTLSSFTPDELSLAKAYPEYGISAASLKQDQNTATTSAQRALANEAAAQLAASYKATSYNGFTGSKQDEIDKILGEIGSFPDFSWDQEAPTYDNKYEEEQDSILDQIGKYPDFSWDQEAPTYTNPYEQLQQELLDKVLNREDFTWSKDTDPVFGEYQKQYLREGERATANALAQAAAASGGQTSSYAATAAAQAGNYYAAQLSDKIPELYNQAYQRYLSEYEMMANDLGLVNSQQQLDYKEYLDQLGQYNQDKEFAYQQYLDDYNKLLSYLDAVNGQEQ
;
A
#
# COMPACT_ATOMS: atom_id res chain seq x y z
N MET A 1 16.86 -51.04 -18.71
CA MET A 1 16.62 -51.95 -19.85
C MET A 1 16.81 -51.14 -21.11
N ALA A 2 17.64 -51.59 -22.05
CA ALA A 2 17.84 -50.89 -23.31
C ALA A 2 16.59 -51.02 -24.18
N TYR A 3 16.16 -49.93 -24.83
CA TYR A 3 15.03 -49.95 -25.75
C TYR A 3 15.38 -50.76 -26.99
N THR A 4 14.39 -51.47 -27.55
CA THR A 4 14.55 -52.24 -28.79
C THR A 4 13.84 -51.58 -29.96
N TYR A 5 14.22 -51.92 -31.19
CA TYR A 5 13.54 -51.42 -32.39
C TYR A 5 12.05 -51.77 -32.41
N ASN A 6 11.65 -52.91 -31.82
CA ASN A 6 10.25 -53.28 -31.67
C ASN A 6 9.50 -52.35 -30.71
N ASP A 7 10.16 -51.83 -29.67
CA ASP A 7 9.56 -50.85 -28.76
C ASP A 7 9.31 -49.51 -29.47
N PHE A 8 10.23 -49.09 -30.35
CA PHE A 8 10.01 -47.96 -31.25
C PHE A 8 8.82 -48.20 -32.18
N LEU A 9 8.77 -49.32 -32.91
CA LEU A 9 7.69 -49.61 -33.84
C LEU A 9 6.33 -49.61 -33.14
N LYS A 10 6.25 -50.25 -31.97
CA LYS A 10 5.04 -50.23 -31.14
C LYS A 10 4.64 -48.80 -30.77
N LYS A 11 5.58 -47.99 -30.26
CA LYS A 11 5.32 -46.60 -29.86
C LYS A 11 4.89 -45.72 -31.03
N ALA A 12 5.52 -45.85 -32.19
CA ALA A 12 5.19 -45.08 -33.39
C ALA A 12 3.84 -45.49 -33.99
N THR A 13 3.47 -46.78 -33.92
CA THR A 13 2.13 -47.24 -34.29
C THR A 13 1.08 -46.74 -33.32
N ASP A 14 1.30 -46.85 -32.00
CA ASP A 14 0.38 -46.39 -30.95
C ASP A 14 0.12 -44.87 -31.07
N ASN A 15 1.17 -44.11 -31.40
CA ASN A 15 1.10 -42.66 -31.60
C ASN A 15 0.54 -42.24 -32.97
N GLY A 16 0.31 -43.17 -33.89
CA GLY A 16 -0.12 -42.86 -35.26
C GLY A 16 0.93 -42.10 -36.09
N THR A 17 2.21 -42.15 -35.69
CA THR A 17 3.30 -41.38 -36.29
C THR A 17 4.20 -42.22 -37.19
N LEU A 18 4.02 -43.54 -37.27
CA LEU A 18 4.92 -44.41 -38.04
C LEU A 18 5.06 -44.00 -39.52
N SER A 19 3.98 -43.50 -40.14
CA SER A 19 3.99 -43.04 -41.54
C SER A 19 4.66 -41.68 -41.76
N SER A 20 4.95 -40.92 -40.69
CA SER A 20 5.61 -39.60 -40.77
C SER A 20 7.13 -39.67 -40.58
N PHE A 21 7.69 -40.88 -40.51
CA PHE A 21 9.13 -41.10 -40.52
C PHE A 21 9.65 -41.27 -41.95
N THR A 22 10.70 -40.54 -42.27
CA THR A 22 11.47 -40.72 -43.50
C THR A 22 12.31 -42.01 -43.44
N PRO A 23 12.74 -42.56 -44.59
CA PRO A 23 13.61 -43.74 -44.62
C PRO A 23 14.89 -43.58 -43.78
N ASP A 24 15.47 -42.37 -43.76
CA ASP A 24 16.68 -42.08 -42.98
C ASP A 24 16.40 -42.08 -41.48
N GLU A 25 15.28 -41.51 -41.04
CA GLU A 25 14.87 -41.55 -39.62
C GLU A 25 14.51 -42.97 -39.17
N LEU A 26 13.92 -43.80 -40.05
CA LEU A 26 13.66 -45.21 -39.78
C LEU A 26 14.95 -46.03 -39.64
N SER A 27 15.95 -45.75 -40.49
CA SER A 27 17.28 -46.37 -40.40
C SER A 27 17.99 -45.96 -39.11
N LEU A 28 17.91 -44.67 -38.74
CA LEU A 28 18.49 -44.16 -37.51
C LEU A 28 17.79 -44.73 -36.27
N ALA A 29 16.46 -44.85 -36.27
CA ALA A 29 15.69 -45.49 -35.21
C ALA A 29 15.99 -46.99 -35.07
N LYS A 30 16.40 -47.66 -36.16
CA LYS A 30 16.86 -49.05 -36.12
C LYS A 30 18.23 -49.20 -35.47
N ALA A 31 19.14 -48.25 -35.71
CA ALA A 31 20.45 -48.21 -35.06
C ALA A 31 20.36 -47.74 -33.60
N TYR A 32 19.46 -46.80 -33.31
CA TYR A 32 19.26 -46.14 -32.01
C TYR A 32 17.76 -46.12 -31.64
N PRO A 33 17.23 -47.17 -31.02
CA PRO A 33 15.82 -47.26 -30.67
C PRO A 33 15.31 -46.14 -29.76
N GLU A 34 16.17 -45.63 -28.87
CA GLU A 34 15.90 -44.48 -28.01
C GLU A 34 15.62 -43.18 -28.78
N TYR A 35 16.32 -42.97 -29.90
CA TYR A 35 16.04 -41.88 -30.83
C TYR A 35 14.66 -42.05 -31.44
N GLY A 36 14.35 -43.26 -31.93
CA GLY A 36 13.06 -43.57 -32.56
C GLY A 36 11.89 -43.31 -31.63
N ILE A 37 11.98 -43.76 -30.36
CA ILE A 37 10.93 -43.56 -29.35
C ILE A 37 10.72 -42.07 -29.07
N SER A 38 11.81 -41.32 -28.89
CA SER A 38 11.74 -39.88 -28.59
C SER A 38 11.19 -39.09 -29.78
N ALA A 39 11.61 -39.43 -30.99
CA ALA A 39 11.10 -38.83 -32.22
C ALA A 39 9.61 -39.14 -32.43
N ALA A 40 9.13 -40.33 -32.05
CA ALA A 40 7.73 -40.71 -32.19
C ALA A 40 6.80 -39.92 -31.26
N SER A 41 7.30 -39.52 -30.09
CA SER A 41 6.61 -38.60 -29.18
C SER A 41 6.58 -37.17 -29.71
N LEU A 42 7.71 -36.64 -30.18
CA LEU A 42 7.75 -35.28 -30.73
C LEU A 42 6.87 -35.11 -31.99
N LYS A 43 6.83 -36.12 -32.87
CA LYS A 43 5.93 -36.11 -34.04
C LYS A 43 4.45 -36.23 -33.63
N GLN A 44 4.14 -36.85 -32.48
CA GLN A 44 2.78 -36.85 -31.95
C GLN A 44 2.40 -35.45 -31.47
N ASP A 45 3.30 -34.78 -30.74
CA ASP A 45 3.10 -33.41 -30.26
C ASP A 45 2.89 -32.45 -31.44
N GLN A 46 3.64 -32.61 -32.53
CA GLN A 46 3.44 -31.87 -33.78
C GLN A 46 2.05 -32.07 -34.37
N ASN A 47 1.55 -33.31 -34.39
CA ASN A 47 0.22 -33.66 -34.91
C ASN A 47 -0.91 -33.14 -34.02
N THR A 48 -0.69 -33.04 -32.70
CA THR A 48 -1.69 -32.56 -31.73
C THR A 48 -1.60 -31.06 -31.43
N ALA A 49 -0.57 -30.37 -31.93
CA ALA A 49 -0.38 -28.94 -31.69
C ALA A 49 -1.52 -28.10 -32.28
N THR A 50 -2.24 -27.40 -31.40
CA THR A 50 -3.39 -26.52 -31.75
C THR A 50 -2.97 -25.10 -32.07
N THR A 51 -1.72 -24.73 -31.80
CA THR A 51 -1.16 -23.40 -32.05
C THR A 51 0.12 -23.48 -32.88
N SER A 52 0.40 -22.41 -33.64
CA SER A 52 1.62 -22.29 -34.46
C SER A 52 2.90 -22.29 -33.62
N ALA A 53 2.87 -21.67 -32.43
CA ALA A 53 3.99 -21.64 -31.50
C ALA A 53 4.35 -23.03 -30.95
N GLN A 54 3.35 -23.84 -30.57
CA GLN A 54 3.58 -25.21 -30.12
C GLN A 54 4.15 -26.09 -31.23
N ARG A 55 3.70 -25.89 -32.47
CA ARG A 55 4.23 -26.61 -33.63
C ARG A 55 5.68 -26.22 -33.93
N ALA A 56 6.03 -24.94 -33.81
CA ALA A 56 7.40 -24.47 -33.99
C ALA A 56 8.36 -25.08 -32.95
N LEU A 57 7.97 -25.10 -31.67
CA LEU A 57 8.78 -25.68 -30.60
C LEU A 57 8.99 -27.19 -30.79
N ALA A 58 7.95 -27.93 -31.16
CA ALA A 58 8.05 -29.37 -31.42
C ALA A 58 8.88 -29.69 -32.69
N ASN A 59 8.88 -28.81 -33.69
CA ASN A 59 9.74 -28.93 -34.88
C ASN A 59 11.21 -28.68 -34.54
N GLU A 60 11.50 -27.67 -33.71
CA GLU A 60 12.86 -27.37 -33.27
C GLU A 60 13.44 -28.49 -32.41
N ALA A 61 12.68 -28.99 -31.44
CA ALA A 61 13.09 -30.12 -30.60
C ALA A 61 13.37 -31.39 -31.42
N ALA A 62 12.57 -31.66 -32.45
CA ALA A 62 12.80 -32.79 -33.36
C ALA A 62 14.07 -32.61 -34.20
N ALA A 63 14.36 -31.39 -34.66
CA ALA A 63 15.57 -31.08 -35.42
C ALA A 63 16.84 -31.23 -34.57
N GLN A 64 16.82 -30.75 -33.32
CA GLN A 64 17.94 -30.89 -32.39
C GLN A 64 18.19 -32.37 -32.02
N LEU A 65 17.12 -33.14 -31.78
CA LEU A 65 17.21 -34.57 -31.53
C LEU A 65 17.80 -35.32 -32.75
N ALA A 66 17.36 -35.02 -33.97
CA ALA A 66 17.93 -35.62 -35.18
C ALA A 66 19.41 -35.24 -35.37
N ALA A 67 19.78 -33.99 -35.11
CA ALA A 67 21.17 -33.53 -35.24
C ALA A 67 22.12 -34.26 -34.28
N SER A 68 21.74 -34.43 -33.02
CA SER A 68 22.57 -35.11 -32.02
C SER A 68 22.87 -36.58 -32.37
N TYR A 69 21.90 -37.31 -32.91
CA TYR A 69 22.09 -38.71 -33.30
C TYR A 69 22.73 -38.87 -34.69
N LYS A 70 22.49 -37.91 -35.61
CA LYS A 70 23.16 -37.90 -36.93
C LYS A 70 24.65 -37.59 -36.83
N ALA A 71 25.07 -36.77 -35.88
CA ALA A 71 26.49 -36.54 -35.57
C ALA A 71 27.18 -37.83 -35.07
N THR A 72 26.42 -38.72 -34.43
CA THR A 72 26.91 -40.00 -33.88
C THR A 72 26.88 -41.14 -34.92
N SER A 73 26.03 -41.04 -35.95
CA SER A 73 25.90 -42.05 -37.02
C SER A 73 26.81 -41.84 -38.24
N TYR A 74 27.54 -40.72 -38.31
CA TYR A 74 28.48 -40.39 -39.39
C TYR A 74 29.82 -41.13 -39.25
N ASN A 75 29.79 -42.44 -38.98
CA ASN A 75 30.98 -43.31 -38.97
C ASN A 75 30.80 -44.46 -39.97
N GLY A 76 30.30 -44.13 -41.16
CA GLY A 76 30.15 -45.04 -42.29
C GLY A 76 31.39 -45.04 -43.18
N PHE A 77 32.42 -45.82 -42.84
CA PHE A 77 33.51 -46.15 -43.75
C PHE A 77 33.80 -47.65 -43.69
N THR A 78 33.40 -48.39 -44.73
CA THR A 78 33.69 -49.80 -44.94
C THR A 78 34.69 -49.93 -46.09
N GLY A 79 35.98 -49.98 -45.75
CA GLY A 79 37.13 -50.12 -46.67
C GLY A 79 38.45 -49.88 -45.90
N SER A 80 39.55 -50.58 -46.24
CA SER A 80 40.81 -50.55 -45.46
C SER A 80 41.47 -49.17 -45.50
N LYS A 81 41.36 -48.45 -44.38
CA LYS A 81 41.74 -47.03 -44.23
C LYS A 81 43.20 -46.72 -44.58
N GLN A 82 44.14 -47.65 -44.48
CA GLN A 82 45.56 -47.31 -44.62
C GLN A 82 45.97 -46.99 -46.06
N ASP A 83 45.49 -47.76 -47.03
CA ASP A 83 45.93 -47.62 -48.44
C ASP A 83 45.28 -46.42 -49.13
N GLU A 84 44.06 -46.05 -48.74
CA GLU A 84 43.42 -44.80 -49.20
C GLU A 84 43.99 -43.56 -48.50
N ILE A 85 44.37 -43.65 -47.22
CA ILE A 85 45.05 -42.58 -46.50
C ILE A 85 46.41 -42.29 -47.14
N ASP A 86 47.21 -43.31 -47.47
CA ASP A 86 48.54 -43.11 -48.06
C ASP A 86 48.45 -42.52 -49.48
N LYS A 87 47.42 -42.88 -50.24
CA LYS A 87 47.14 -42.29 -51.56
C LYS A 87 46.67 -40.83 -51.47
N ILE A 88 45.76 -40.54 -50.54
CA ILE A 88 45.25 -39.19 -50.31
C ILE A 88 46.33 -38.28 -49.71
N LEU A 89 47.17 -38.76 -48.79
CA LEU A 89 48.31 -38.00 -48.25
C LEU A 89 49.37 -37.72 -49.33
N GLY A 90 49.60 -38.66 -50.25
CA GLY A 90 50.47 -38.47 -51.41
C GLY A 90 49.93 -37.43 -52.40
N GLU A 91 48.62 -37.40 -52.63
CA GLU A 91 47.97 -36.36 -53.45
C GLU A 91 47.95 -35.00 -52.75
N ILE A 92 47.65 -34.96 -51.43
CA ILE A 92 47.64 -33.74 -50.59
C ILE A 92 49.03 -33.08 -50.57
N GLY A 93 50.11 -33.87 -50.41
CA GLY A 93 51.48 -33.35 -50.40
C GLY A 93 52.00 -32.89 -51.77
N SER A 94 51.25 -33.11 -52.85
CA SER A 94 51.60 -32.65 -54.21
C SER A 94 50.91 -31.34 -54.62
N PHE A 95 49.93 -30.86 -53.85
CA PHE A 95 49.40 -29.53 -54.06
C PHE A 95 50.42 -28.50 -53.56
N PRO A 96 50.71 -27.44 -54.34
CA PRO A 96 51.44 -26.31 -53.79
C PRO A 96 50.67 -25.77 -52.58
N ASP A 97 51.38 -25.44 -51.50
CA ASP A 97 50.78 -24.79 -50.33
C ASP A 97 49.98 -23.59 -50.81
N PHE A 98 48.69 -23.61 -50.53
CA PHE A 98 47.82 -22.48 -50.77
C PHE A 98 48.14 -21.41 -49.74
N SER A 99 49.11 -20.56 -50.04
CA SER A 99 49.37 -19.35 -49.26
C SER A 99 48.40 -18.26 -49.70
N TRP A 100 47.46 -17.91 -48.84
CA TRP A 100 46.90 -16.55 -48.85
C TRP A 100 47.91 -15.64 -48.15
N ASP A 101 48.78 -14.98 -48.90
CA ASP A 101 49.56 -13.83 -48.41
C ASP A 101 48.66 -12.57 -48.29
N GLN A 102 47.41 -12.73 -47.84
CA GLN A 102 46.62 -11.63 -47.31
C GLN A 102 46.17 -12.01 -45.91
N GLU A 103 46.46 -11.12 -44.97
CA GLU A 103 45.89 -11.16 -43.63
C GLU A 103 44.37 -11.36 -43.74
N ALA A 104 43.82 -12.24 -42.90
CA ALA A 104 42.37 -12.36 -42.77
C ALA A 104 41.79 -10.96 -42.57
N PRO A 105 40.71 -10.57 -43.27
CA PRO A 105 40.12 -9.26 -43.07
C PRO A 105 39.75 -9.12 -41.60
N THR A 106 40.45 -8.23 -40.90
CA THR A 106 40.11 -7.85 -39.54
C THR A 106 38.82 -7.06 -39.61
N TYR A 107 37.76 -7.56 -38.97
CA TYR A 107 36.57 -6.78 -38.73
C TYR A 107 36.92 -5.71 -37.70
N ASP A 108 37.18 -4.50 -38.18
CA ASP A 108 37.40 -3.32 -37.36
C ASP A 108 36.03 -2.73 -37.04
N ASN A 109 35.51 -3.04 -35.85
CA ASN A 109 34.25 -2.48 -35.41
C ASN A 109 34.45 -1.01 -35.09
N LYS A 110 33.99 -0.15 -36.01
CA LYS A 110 34.12 1.31 -35.90
C LYS A 110 33.39 1.91 -34.67
N TYR A 111 32.55 1.12 -34.02
CA TYR A 111 31.74 1.53 -32.87
C TYR A 111 32.11 0.78 -31.58
N GLU A 112 33.17 -0.05 -31.57
CA GLU A 112 33.57 -0.86 -30.41
C GLU A 112 33.84 0.00 -29.17
N GLU A 113 34.60 1.09 -29.33
CA GLU A 113 34.89 2.04 -28.25
C GLU A 113 33.62 2.74 -27.73
N GLU A 114 32.65 3.01 -28.61
CA GLU A 114 31.39 3.66 -28.26
C GLU A 114 30.44 2.69 -27.52
N GLN A 115 30.38 1.42 -27.95
CA GLN A 115 29.64 0.36 -27.28
C GLN A 115 30.21 0.05 -25.90
N ASP A 116 31.53 -0.12 -25.78
CA ASP A 116 32.19 -0.36 -24.51
C ASP A 116 31.98 0.81 -23.54
N SER A 117 32.03 2.04 -24.04
CA SER A 117 31.71 3.24 -23.23
C SER A 117 30.26 3.24 -22.74
N ILE A 118 29.29 2.85 -23.56
CA ILE A 118 27.87 2.78 -23.16
C ILE A 118 27.63 1.63 -22.17
N LEU A 119 28.23 0.46 -22.41
CA LEU A 119 28.17 -0.69 -21.51
C LEU A 119 28.80 -0.39 -20.14
N ASP A 120 29.91 0.34 -20.11
CA ASP A 120 30.53 0.82 -18.87
C ASP A 120 29.63 1.82 -18.13
N GLN A 121 28.95 2.73 -18.85
CA GLN A 121 27.97 3.65 -18.26
C GLN A 121 26.76 2.92 -17.69
N ILE A 122 26.25 1.90 -18.36
CA ILE A 122 25.15 1.05 -17.87
C ILE A 122 25.60 0.26 -16.63
N GLY A 123 26.79 -0.35 -16.68
CA GLY A 123 27.34 -1.14 -15.58
C GLY A 123 27.70 -0.32 -14.34
N LYS A 124 27.98 0.97 -14.51
CA LYS A 124 28.23 1.95 -13.43
C LYS A 124 27.00 2.77 -13.07
N TYR A 125 25.86 2.55 -13.73
CA TYR A 125 24.66 3.31 -13.44
C TYR A 125 24.24 3.03 -11.99
N PRO A 126 24.09 4.06 -11.14
CA PRO A 126 23.87 3.87 -9.71
C PRO A 126 22.52 3.21 -9.48
N ASP A 127 22.37 2.42 -8.41
CA ASP A 127 21.03 1.96 -8.00
C ASP A 127 20.15 3.15 -7.58
N PHE A 128 18.83 3.01 -7.78
CA PHE A 128 17.89 4.03 -7.31
C PHE A 128 17.97 4.18 -5.78
N SER A 129 18.23 5.41 -5.31
CA SER A 129 18.19 5.77 -3.90
C SER A 129 17.15 6.87 -3.64
N TRP A 130 16.56 6.83 -2.45
CA TRP A 130 15.61 7.84 -1.99
C TRP A 130 15.92 8.18 -0.53
N ASP A 131 16.68 9.26 -0.35
CA ASP A 131 17.25 9.64 0.94
C ASP A 131 16.34 10.56 1.78
N GLN A 132 15.10 10.78 1.33
CA GLN A 132 14.10 11.51 2.12
C GLN A 132 13.38 10.56 3.06
N GLU A 133 13.23 10.98 4.32
CA GLU A 133 12.44 10.25 5.30
C GLU A 133 10.94 10.39 5.02
N ALA A 134 10.19 9.31 5.22
CA ALA A 134 8.74 9.36 5.13
C ALA A 134 8.19 10.22 6.28
N PRO A 135 7.13 11.04 6.02
CA PRO A 135 6.48 11.77 7.09
C PRO A 135 5.92 10.79 8.13
N THR A 136 5.84 11.23 9.38
CA THR A 136 5.28 10.45 10.48
C THR A 136 4.19 11.24 11.18
N TYR A 137 3.24 10.54 11.79
CA TYR A 137 2.13 11.15 12.51
C TYR A 137 2.15 10.76 13.98
N THR A 138 2.02 11.76 14.84
CA THR A 138 1.78 11.59 16.28
C THR A 138 0.68 12.55 16.67
N ASN A 139 -0.35 12.08 17.37
CA ASN A 139 -1.47 12.92 17.79
C ASN A 139 -1.02 13.88 18.92
N PRO A 140 -0.93 15.20 18.67
CA PRO A 140 -0.47 16.13 19.70
C PRO A 140 -1.55 16.39 20.77
N TYR A 141 -2.81 16.06 20.48
CA TYR A 141 -3.96 16.34 21.34
C TYR A 141 -4.41 15.16 22.18
N GLU A 142 -3.71 14.02 22.13
CA GLU A 142 -4.14 12.79 22.80
C GLU A 142 -4.43 12.99 24.30
N GLN A 143 -3.51 13.64 25.03
CA GLN A 143 -3.69 13.93 26.45
C GLN A 143 -4.88 14.86 26.72
N LEU A 144 -5.04 15.90 25.89
CA LEU A 144 -6.12 16.87 26.05
C LEU A 144 -7.49 16.23 25.75
N GLN A 145 -7.57 15.39 24.72
CA GLN A 145 -8.78 14.62 24.39
C GLN A 145 -9.18 13.69 25.54
N GLN A 146 -8.21 13.00 26.15
CA GLN A 146 -8.45 12.15 27.32
C GLN A 146 -8.94 12.97 28.51
N GLU A 147 -8.31 14.11 28.80
CA GLU A 147 -8.73 14.98 29.90
C GLU A 147 -10.15 15.53 29.72
N LEU A 148 -10.48 16.01 28.51
CA LEU A 148 -11.83 16.52 28.21
C LEU A 148 -12.87 15.40 28.25
N LEU A 149 -12.55 14.23 27.71
CA LEU A 149 -13.43 13.07 27.76
C LEU A 149 -13.68 12.62 29.21
N ASP A 150 -12.63 12.59 30.05
CA ASP A 150 -12.74 12.24 31.45
C ASP A 150 -13.65 13.23 32.21
N LYS A 151 -13.46 14.54 31.98
CA LYS A 151 -14.33 15.58 32.56
C LYS A 151 -15.80 15.44 32.16
N VAL A 152 -16.07 15.05 30.91
CA VAL A 152 -17.44 14.83 30.42
C VAL A 152 -18.05 13.56 31.03
N LEU A 153 -17.28 12.47 31.11
CA LEU A 153 -17.75 11.17 31.59
C LEU A 153 -17.91 11.10 33.11
N ASN A 154 -16.99 11.72 33.86
CA ASN A 154 -16.97 11.71 35.33
C ASN A 154 -17.61 12.96 35.94
N ARG A 155 -18.44 13.67 35.17
CA ARG A 155 -19.14 14.84 35.68
C ARG A 155 -20.12 14.45 36.77
N GLU A 156 -20.07 15.14 37.90
CA GLU A 156 -21.01 14.93 38.99
C GLU A 156 -22.44 15.28 38.57
N ASP A 157 -23.42 14.56 39.12
CA ASP A 157 -24.83 14.85 38.92
C ASP A 157 -25.18 16.26 39.43
N PHE A 158 -26.16 16.88 38.78
CA PHE A 158 -26.63 18.19 39.21
C PHE A 158 -27.15 18.15 40.66
N THR A 159 -26.58 19.02 41.49
CA THR A 159 -27.05 19.24 42.85
C THR A 159 -27.20 20.72 43.13
N TRP A 160 -28.28 21.09 43.82
CA TRP A 160 -28.50 22.44 44.28
C TRP A 160 -29.23 22.43 45.61
N SER A 161 -28.81 23.28 46.54
CA SER A 161 -29.49 23.49 47.82
C SER A 161 -29.45 24.97 48.18
N LYS A 162 -30.59 25.48 48.62
CA LYS A 162 -30.71 26.83 49.18
C LYS A 162 -29.80 27.06 50.40
N ASP A 163 -29.44 26.00 51.13
CA ASP A 163 -28.63 26.11 52.34
C ASP A 163 -27.14 26.29 52.01
N THR A 164 -26.71 25.85 50.83
CA THR A 164 -25.34 25.97 50.34
C THR A 164 -25.18 27.07 49.29
N ASP A 165 -26.28 27.58 48.73
CA ASP A 165 -26.27 28.61 47.69
C ASP A 165 -25.97 30.00 48.30
N PRO A 166 -24.82 30.63 47.94
CA PRO A 166 -24.44 31.92 48.50
C PRO A 166 -25.37 33.06 48.06
N VAL A 167 -25.99 32.96 46.88
CA VAL A 167 -26.92 33.96 46.35
C VAL A 167 -28.23 33.92 47.14
N PHE A 168 -28.73 32.72 47.46
CA PHE A 168 -29.90 32.57 48.33
C PHE A 168 -29.63 33.14 49.73
N GLY A 169 -28.44 32.91 50.29
CA GLY A 169 -28.05 33.47 51.59
C GLY A 169 -28.09 35.01 51.61
N GLU A 170 -27.68 35.67 50.54
CA GLU A 170 -27.77 37.12 50.41
C GLU A 170 -29.21 37.61 50.26
N TYR A 171 -30.04 36.94 49.43
CA TYR A 171 -31.46 37.24 49.36
C TYR A 171 -32.13 37.06 50.71
N GLN A 172 -31.86 35.98 51.44
CA GLN A 172 -32.43 35.73 52.76
C GLN A 172 -32.15 36.88 53.72
N LYS A 173 -30.89 37.35 53.80
CA LYS A 173 -30.53 38.51 54.64
C LYS A 173 -31.28 39.77 54.24
N GLN A 174 -31.40 40.03 52.93
CA GLN A 174 -32.09 41.20 52.41
C GLN A 174 -33.59 41.15 52.72
N TYR A 175 -34.25 40.04 52.44
CA TYR A 175 -35.69 39.85 52.65
C TYR A 175 -36.06 39.85 54.14
N LEU A 176 -35.22 39.31 55.02
CA LEU A 176 -35.41 39.41 56.47
C LEU A 176 -35.33 40.86 56.95
N ARG A 177 -34.32 41.61 56.51
CA ARG A 177 -34.16 43.02 56.89
C ARG A 177 -35.34 43.89 56.42
N GLU A 178 -35.78 43.69 55.18
CA GLU A 178 -36.93 44.43 54.65
C GLU A 178 -38.25 43.97 55.29
N GLY A 179 -38.39 42.68 55.60
CA GLY A 179 -39.50 42.15 56.39
C GLY A 179 -39.58 42.79 57.77
N GLU A 180 -38.48 42.87 58.51
CA GLU A 180 -38.42 43.54 59.81
C GLU A 180 -38.80 45.02 59.73
N ARG A 181 -38.29 45.74 58.71
CA ARG A 181 -38.65 47.14 58.48
C ARG A 181 -40.13 47.29 58.15
N ALA A 182 -40.69 46.43 57.32
CA ALA A 182 -42.10 46.45 56.96
C ALA A 182 -43.01 46.12 58.15
N THR A 183 -42.66 45.11 58.94
CA THR A 183 -43.34 44.76 60.20
C THR A 183 -43.29 45.92 61.20
N ALA A 184 -42.14 46.57 61.38
CA ALA A 184 -42.00 47.74 62.25
C ALA A 184 -42.84 48.93 61.75
N ASN A 185 -42.84 49.20 60.45
CA ASN A 185 -43.65 50.25 59.85
C ASN A 185 -45.16 49.97 59.99
N ALA A 186 -45.59 48.73 59.76
CA ALA A 186 -46.98 48.32 59.93
C ALA A 186 -47.44 48.47 61.40
N LEU A 187 -46.58 48.08 62.35
CA LEU A 187 -46.84 48.24 63.78
C LEU A 187 -46.92 49.73 64.17
N ALA A 188 -45.99 50.56 63.67
CA ALA A 188 -45.98 52.00 63.93
C ALA A 188 -47.21 52.71 63.35
N GLN A 189 -47.61 52.37 62.12
CA GLN A 189 -48.84 52.90 61.51
C GLN A 189 -50.09 52.48 62.28
N ALA A 190 -50.17 51.20 62.67
CA ALA A 190 -51.29 50.70 63.44
C ALA A 190 -51.36 51.33 64.85
N ALA A 191 -50.21 51.54 65.51
CA ALA A 191 -50.14 52.23 66.80
C ALA A 191 -50.51 53.72 66.69
N ALA A 192 -50.10 54.39 65.61
CA ALA A 192 -50.50 55.76 65.33
C ALA A 192 -52.02 55.88 65.10
N ALA A 193 -52.61 54.91 64.40
CA ALA A 193 -54.05 54.85 64.15
C ALA A 193 -54.87 54.49 65.40
N SER A 194 -54.32 53.71 66.34
CA SER A 194 -54.99 53.29 67.57
C SER A 194 -54.73 54.20 68.79
N GLY A 195 -53.95 55.28 68.63
CA GLY A 195 -53.60 56.18 69.73
C GLY A 195 -52.62 55.58 70.75
N GLY A 196 -51.74 54.66 70.32
CA GLY A 196 -50.72 54.04 71.16
C GLY A 196 -51.14 52.74 71.85
N GLN A 197 -52.38 52.28 71.63
CA GLN A 197 -52.84 50.98 72.14
C GLN A 197 -52.44 49.86 71.18
N THR A 198 -51.60 48.93 71.63
CA THR A 198 -51.29 47.71 70.89
C THR A 198 -52.59 46.91 70.70
N SER A 199 -53.11 46.91 69.48
CA SER A 199 -54.34 46.18 69.14
C SER A 199 -54.01 44.88 68.39
N SER A 200 -54.92 43.91 68.46
CA SER A 200 -54.85 42.69 67.64
C SER A 200 -54.72 42.98 66.14
N TYR A 201 -55.22 44.14 65.69
CA TYR A 201 -55.04 44.63 64.32
C TYR A 201 -53.57 44.97 64.01
N ALA A 202 -52.86 45.64 64.93
CA ALA A 202 -51.44 45.95 64.77
C ALA A 202 -50.59 44.69 64.66
N ALA A 203 -50.86 43.68 65.50
CA ALA A 203 -50.20 42.38 65.44
C ALA A 203 -50.49 41.64 64.12
N THR A 204 -51.73 41.72 63.62
CA THR A 204 -52.13 41.07 62.36
C THR A 204 -51.48 41.72 61.15
N ALA A 205 -51.45 43.06 61.09
CA ALA A 205 -50.82 43.81 60.01
C ALA A 205 -49.29 43.58 59.97
N ALA A 206 -48.65 43.55 61.14
CA ALA A 206 -47.24 43.26 61.28
C ALA A 206 -46.88 41.82 60.83
N ALA A 207 -47.73 40.85 61.17
CA ALA A 207 -47.59 39.46 60.72
C ALA A 207 -47.81 39.32 59.20
N GLN A 208 -48.79 40.00 58.63
CA GLN A 208 -49.02 40.01 57.18
C GLN A 208 -47.82 40.58 56.42
N ALA A 209 -47.24 41.69 56.91
CA ALA A 209 -46.05 42.30 56.32
C ALA A 209 -44.85 41.34 56.36
N GLY A 210 -44.60 40.66 57.48
CA GLY A 210 -43.50 39.69 57.59
C GLY A 210 -43.70 38.47 56.67
N ASN A 211 -44.92 37.95 56.61
CA ASN A 211 -45.27 36.81 55.75
C ASN A 211 -45.10 37.14 54.25
N TYR A 212 -45.33 38.39 53.84
CA TYR A 212 -45.15 38.83 52.47
C TYR A 212 -43.70 38.68 51.99
N TYR A 213 -42.73 39.19 52.75
CA TYR A 213 -41.31 39.07 52.38
C TYR A 213 -40.79 37.63 52.49
N ALA A 214 -41.32 36.82 53.41
CA ALA A 214 -41.03 35.39 53.48
C ALA A 214 -41.54 34.61 52.26
N ALA A 215 -42.72 34.98 51.74
CA ALA A 215 -43.24 34.43 50.49
C ALA A 215 -42.36 34.83 49.29
N GLN A 216 -41.99 36.11 49.18
CA GLN A 216 -41.12 36.57 48.09
C GLN A 216 -39.74 35.91 48.09
N LEU A 217 -39.17 35.61 49.26
CA LEU A 217 -37.93 34.84 49.36
C LEU A 217 -38.14 33.39 48.89
N SER A 218 -39.27 32.79 49.22
CA SER A 218 -39.62 31.43 48.78
C SER A 218 -39.81 31.35 47.27
N ASP A 219 -40.35 32.41 46.65
CA ASP A 219 -40.52 32.53 45.20
C ASP A 219 -39.18 32.61 44.45
N LYS A 220 -38.08 32.96 45.12
CA LYS A 220 -36.73 32.96 44.54
C LYS A 220 -36.08 31.58 44.47
N ILE A 221 -36.56 30.61 45.26
CA ILE A 221 -36.01 29.25 45.30
C ILE A 221 -36.08 28.58 43.92
N PRO A 222 -37.24 28.54 43.23
CA PRO A 222 -37.32 27.96 41.88
C PRO A 222 -36.48 28.72 40.86
N GLU A 223 -36.39 30.04 40.97
CA GLU A 223 -35.59 30.87 40.06
C GLU A 223 -34.09 30.52 40.15
N LEU A 224 -33.55 30.47 41.38
CA LEU A 224 -32.14 30.15 41.62
C LEU A 224 -31.81 28.70 41.25
N TYR A 225 -32.70 27.75 41.57
CA TYR A 225 -32.58 26.37 41.12
C TYR A 225 -32.47 26.29 39.60
N ASN A 226 -33.38 26.96 38.88
CA ASN A 226 -33.37 26.97 37.41
C ASN A 226 -32.08 27.61 36.87
N GLN A 227 -31.62 28.71 37.45
CA GLN A 227 -30.36 29.35 37.03
C GLN A 227 -29.14 28.45 37.27
N ALA A 228 -29.08 27.74 38.39
CA ALA A 228 -28.01 26.79 38.69
C ALA A 228 -28.05 25.60 37.71
N TYR A 229 -29.25 25.09 37.43
CA TYR A 229 -29.44 24.00 36.47
C TYR A 229 -29.04 24.41 35.04
N GLN A 230 -29.38 25.62 34.61
CA GLN A 230 -28.97 26.15 33.30
C GLN A 230 -27.45 26.32 33.19
N ARG A 231 -26.80 26.81 34.27
CA ARG A 231 -25.33 26.86 34.33
C ARG A 231 -24.72 25.46 34.22
N TYR A 232 -25.28 24.50 34.95
CA TYR A 232 -24.86 23.10 34.86
C TYR A 232 -24.99 22.54 33.44
N LEU A 233 -26.10 22.80 32.73
CA LEU A 233 -26.23 22.33 31.34
C LEU A 233 -25.24 23.03 30.41
N SER A 234 -25.07 24.36 30.54
CA SER A 234 -24.16 25.14 29.71
C SER A 234 -22.71 24.69 29.84
N GLU A 235 -22.25 24.37 31.05
CA GLU A 235 -20.90 23.85 31.28
C GLU A 235 -20.67 22.50 30.58
N TYR A 236 -21.66 21.60 30.61
CA TYR A 236 -21.59 20.33 29.90
C TYR A 236 -21.52 20.54 28.38
N GLU A 237 -22.35 21.43 27.84
CA GLU A 237 -22.33 21.77 26.42
C GLU A 237 -20.99 22.37 25.99
N MET A 238 -20.39 23.23 26.81
CA MET A 238 -19.06 23.78 26.56
C MET A 238 -17.99 22.68 26.53
N MET A 239 -17.97 21.79 27.52
CA MET A 239 -16.99 20.68 27.54
C MET A 239 -17.15 19.74 26.34
N ALA A 240 -18.38 19.42 25.95
CA ALA A 240 -18.65 18.62 24.76
C ALA A 240 -18.22 19.34 23.46
N ASN A 241 -18.42 20.65 23.39
CA ASN A 241 -17.98 21.47 22.26
C ASN A 241 -16.44 21.53 22.19
N ASP A 242 -15.76 21.77 23.30
CA ASP A 242 -14.29 21.80 23.36
C ASP A 242 -13.71 20.46 22.91
N LEU A 243 -14.28 19.33 23.36
CA LEU A 243 -13.89 18.00 22.89
C LEU A 243 -14.12 17.84 21.38
N GLY A 244 -15.26 18.32 20.88
CA GLY A 244 -15.57 18.35 19.45
C GLY A 244 -14.54 19.14 18.63
N LEU A 245 -14.19 20.34 19.09
CA LEU A 245 -13.19 21.22 18.44
C LEU A 245 -11.82 20.56 18.40
N VAL A 246 -11.35 19.98 19.52
CA VAL A 246 -10.06 19.30 19.58
C VAL A 246 -10.03 18.08 18.65
N ASN A 247 -11.12 17.31 18.57
CA ASN A 247 -11.23 16.20 17.63
C ASN A 247 -11.24 16.68 16.18
N SER A 248 -11.93 17.78 15.86
CA SER A 248 -11.90 18.37 14.52
C SER A 248 -10.50 18.84 14.14
N GLN A 249 -9.77 19.48 15.05
CA GLN A 249 -8.40 19.91 14.79
C GLN A 249 -7.47 18.71 14.55
N GLN A 250 -7.59 17.66 15.37
CA GLN A 250 -6.82 16.41 15.18
C GLN A 250 -7.08 15.77 13.81
N GLN A 251 -8.33 15.80 13.32
CA GLN A 251 -8.66 15.30 11.99
C GLN A 251 -8.04 16.13 10.86
N LEU A 252 -7.96 17.45 11.03
CA LEU A 252 -7.27 18.33 10.07
C LEU A 252 -5.77 18.00 10.01
N ASP A 253 -5.12 17.88 11.17
CA ASP A 253 -3.70 17.55 11.25
C ASP A 253 -3.41 16.16 10.66
N TYR A 254 -4.29 15.18 10.92
CA TYR A 254 -4.17 13.85 10.34
C TYR A 254 -4.34 13.86 8.82
N LYS A 255 -5.27 14.69 8.30
CA LYS A 255 -5.44 14.88 6.87
C LYS A 255 -4.20 15.51 6.24
N GLU A 256 -3.62 16.53 6.87
CA GLU A 256 -2.38 17.14 6.40
C GLU A 256 -1.24 16.12 6.33
N TYR A 257 -1.12 15.24 7.33
CA TYR A 257 -0.18 14.12 7.28
C TYR A 257 -0.43 13.18 6.09
N LEU A 258 -1.69 12.80 5.83
CA LEU A 258 -2.03 11.97 4.67
C LEU A 258 -1.69 12.66 3.35
N ASP A 259 -1.92 13.97 3.26
CA ASP A 259 -1.57 14.77 2.08
C ASP A 259 -0.03 14.80 1.89
N GLN A 260 0.74 15.00 2.97
CA GLN A 260 2.21 14.94 2.95
C GLN A 260 2.73 13.55 2.56
N LEU A 261 2.14 12.47 3.09
CA LEU A 261 2.50 11.11 2.74
C LEU A 261 2.16 10.79 1.27
N GLY A 262 1.03 11.30 0.79
CA GLY A 262 0.65 11.23 -0.63
C GLY A 262 1.69 11.90 -1.52
N GLN A 263 2.10 13.13 -1.18
CA GLN A 263 3.12 13.87 -1.90
C GLN A 263 4.47 13.14 -1.89
N TYR A 264 4.91 12.66 -0.72
CA TYR A 264 6.15 11.89 -0.58
C TYR A 264 6.17 10.67 -1.51
N ASN A 265 5.07 9.92 -1.59
CA ASN A 265 4.98 8.76 -2.47
C ASN A 265 4.98 9.17 -3.96
N GLN A 266 4.31 10.26 -4.32
CA GLN A 266 4.31 10.79 -5.69
C GLN A 266 5.71 11.25 -6.11
N ASP A 267 6.41 11.98 -5.25
CA ASP A 267 7.76 12.48 -5.53
C ASP A 267 8.75 11.33 -5.67
N LYS A 268 8.64 10.31 -4.80
CA LYS A 268 9.44 9.09 -4.89
C LYS A 268 9.16 8.32 -6.18
N GLU A 269 7.89 8.15 -6.54
CA GLU A 269 7.51 7.46 -7.78
C GLU A 269 8.00 8.23 -9.00
N PHE A 270 7.86 9.56 -9.02
CA PHE A 270 8.37 10.41 -10.08
C PHE A 270 9.89 10.28 -10.23
N ALA A 271 10.65 10.35 -9.13
CA ALA A 271 12.10 10.17 -9.15
C ALA A 271 12.50 8.77 -9.66
N TYR A 272 11.72 7.74 -9.28
CA TYR A 272 11.95 6.38 -9.76
C TYR A 272 11.67 6.22 -11.26
N GLN A 273 10.60 6.84 -11.78
CA GLN A 273 10.32 6.83 -13.22
C GLN A 273 11.41 7.58 -14.00
N GLN A 274 11.86 8.72 -13.50
CA GLN A 274 12.98 9.45 -14.12
C GLN A 274 14.25 8.59 -14.16
N TYR A 275 14.55 7.89 -13.06
CA TYR A 275 15.66 6.94 -12.99
C TYR A 275 15.56 5.84 -14.06
N LEU A 276 14.37 5.23 -14.21
CA LEU A 276 14.12 4.21 -15.23
C LEU A 276 14.23 4.77 -16.65
N ASP A 277 13.67 5.95 -16.90
CA ASP A 277 13.72 6.59 -18.21
C ASP A 277 15.15 6.89 -18.63
N ASP A 278 15.98 7.38 -17.72
CA ASP A 278 17.38 7.67 -17.99
C ASP A 278 18.20 6.38 -18.21
N TYR A 279 17.92 5.32 -17.46
CA TYR A 279 18.50 4.00 -17.71
C TYR A 279 18.06 3.42 -19.06
N ASN A 280 16.78 3.53 -19.41
CA ASN A 280 16.23 3.05 -20.68
C ASN A 280 16.78 3.82 -21.88
N LYS A 281 17.11 5.11 -21.73
CA LYS A 281 17.81 5.88 -22.77
C LYS A 281 19.20 5.32 -23.06
N LEU A 282 19.96 4.93 -22.02
CA LEU A 282 21.27 4.30 -22.20
C LEU A 282 21.14 2.97 -22.94
N LEU A 283 20.16 2.14 -22.58
CA LEU A 283 19.84 0.91 -23.32
C LEU A 283 19.46 1.19 -24.78
N SER A 284 18.62 2.19 -25.01
CA SER A 284 18.19 2.57 -26.37
C SER A 284 19.34 3.09 -27.22
N TYR A 285 20.32 3.79 -26.61
CA TYR A 285 21.54 4.23 -27.29
C TYR A 285 22.45 3.04 -27.64
N LEU A 286 22.60 2.08 -26.74
CA LEU A 286 23.33 0.85 -27.04
C LEU A 286 22.70 0.11 -28.23
N ASP A 287 21.37 -0.06 -28.23
CA ASP A 287 20.64 -0.69 -29.34
C ASP A 287 20.80 0.07 -30.66
N ALA A 288 20.80 1.41 -30.62
CA ALA A 288 20.99 2.23 -31.80
C ALA A 288 22.40 2.12 -32.38
N VAL A 289 23.44 2.07 -31.53
CA VAL A 289 24.84 1.88 -31.95
C VAL A 289 25.05 0.47 -32.51
N ASN A 290 24.51 -0.56 -31.85
CA ASN A 290 24.53 -1.94 -32.36
C ASN A 290 23.79 -2.07 -33.71
N GLY A 291 22.71 -1.30 -33.91
CA GLY A 291 21.97 -1.25 -35.17
C GLY A 291 22.74 -0.61 -36.34
N GLN A 292 23.80 0.17 -36.08
CA GLN A 292 24.67 0.74 -37.12
C GLN A 292 25.75 -0.23 -37.61
N GLU A 293 25.90 -1.39 -36.97
CA GLU A 293 26.81 -2.44 -37.40
C GLU A 293 26.27 -3.32 -38.55
N GLN A 294 24.95 -3.28 -38.81
CA GLN A 294 24.27 -4.06 -39.85
C GLN A 294 24.28 -3.37 -41.22
#